data_AF-A0ABC9DMA9-F1
#
_entry.id   AF-A0ABC9DMA9-F1
#
_cell.length_a   1.000
_cell.length_b   1.000
_cell.length_c   1.000
_cell.angle_alpha   90.00
_cell.angle_beta   90.00
_cell.angle_gamma   90.00
#
_symmetry.space_group_name_H-M   'P 1'
#
loop_
_entity.id
_entity.type
_entity.pdbx_description
1 polymer ?
#
loop_
_entity_poly.entity_id
_entity_poly.type
_entity_poly.pdbx_seq_one_letter_code
_entity_poly.pdbx_strand_id
1 'polypeptide(L)'
;MDDGQGYQEGDDHELLLQKQEWIKTQDMLKTKLIVEDDFVWSLPLSGSSSGEDARGKLKYIGGTDISFLKEDPSTACAAVVVLDTDTLEIVHEEFDVVRLQVPYIPGFLAFREAPILLGLLDKVKNNAHRFYPQLLMVDGNGLLHPRGFGLACHLGVLTDLPTIGVGKNLHHVDGLNQSEVRRQLEGDENCNMEFISLTGESGTTWGVAMRSCPGSSKPVYISVGHRISLDSAIAVVKVCCKYRVPEPTRQADIRSKVFLQKLQRP
;
A
#
# COMPACT_ATOMS: atom_id res chain seq x y z
N MET A 1 -44.21 16.17 -1.64
CA MET A 1 -44.80 15.22 -0.68
C MET A 1 -43.68 14.30 -0.29
N ASP A 2 -43.52 14.21 1.01
CA ASP A 2 -42.40 13.72 1.78
C ASP A 2 -42.38 12.19 1.76
N ASP A 3 -41.33 11.60 1.18
CA ASP A 3 -41.00 10.17 1.36
C ASP A 3 -39.68 10.09 2.13
N GLY A 4 -39.74 10.52 3.39
CA GLY A 4 -38.76 10.18 4.41
C GLY A 4 -38.72 8.66 4.60
N GLN A 5 -37.81 8.00 3.87
CA GLN A 5 -37.35 6.67 4.25
C GLN A 5 -36.57 6.81 5.55
N GLY A 6 -37.19 6.42 6.65
CA GLY A 6 -36.59 6.43 7.98
C GLY A 6 -35.33 5.59 7.99
N TYR A 7 -34.19 6.24 8.22
CA TYR A 7 -32.99 5.60 8.74
C TYR A 7 -33.36 5.03 10.12
N GLN A 8 -33.33 3.71 10.25
CA GLN A 8 -33.68 3.02 11.50
C GLN A 8 -32.53 3.15 12.50
N GLU A 9 -32.82 3.54 13.74
CA GLU A 9 -31.85 3.63 14.86
C GLU A 9 -31.04 2.34 15.09
N GLY A 10 -31.49 1.20 14.56
CA GLY A 10 -30.78 -0.09 14.61
C GLY A 10 -29.51 -0.16 13.75
N ASP A 11 -29.53 0.45 12.55
CA ASP A 11 -28.39 0.41 11.61
C ASP A 11 -27.21 1.25 12.12
N ASP A 12 -27.50 2.39 12.77
CA ASP A 12 -26.47 3.25 13.37
C ASP A 12 -25.80 2.59 14.58
N HIS A 13 -26.56 1.82 15.37
CA HIS A 13 -26.01 1.08 16.50
C HIS A 13 -25.12 -0.08 16.05
N GLU A 14 -25.53 -0.83 15.02
CA GLU A 14 -24.72 -1.91 14.45
C GLU A 14 -23.42 -1.38 13.84
N LEU A 15 -23.49 -0.27 13.09
CA LEU A 15 -22.30 0.39 12.53
C LEU A 15 -21.34 0.87 13.63
N LEU A 16 -21.87 1.40 14.73
CA LEU A 16 -21.08 1.84 15.88
C LEU A 16 -20.36 0.66 16.55
N LEU A 17 -21.06 -0.45 16.80
CA LEU A 17 -20.46 -1.67 17.34
C LEU A 17 -19.39 -2.23 16.40
N GLN A 18 -19.66 -2.27 15.10
CA GLN A 18 -18.72 -2.73 14.09
C GLN A 18 -17.44 -1.87 14.09
N LYS A 19 -17.59 -0.55 14.19
CA LYS A 19 -16.47 0.39 14.27
C LYS A 19 -15.66 0.19 15.55
N GLN A 20 -16.30 -0.04 16.69
CA GLN A 20 -15.60 -0.34 17.95
C GLN A 20 -14.78 -1.63 17.84
N GLU A 21 -15.32 -2.66 17.19
CA GLU A 21 -14.61 -3.92 16.98
C GLU A 21 -13.41 -3.76 16.04
N TRP A 22 -13.57 -2.99 14.97
CA TRP A 22 -12.46 -2.67 14.07
C TRP A 22 -11.38 -1.82 14.73
N ILE A 23 -11.75 -0.91 15.62
CA ILE A 23 -10.81 -0.14 16.46
C ILE A 23 -9.95 -1.10 17.30
N LYS A 24 -10.59 -1.99 18.06
CA LYS A 24 -9.89 -2.98 18.89
C LYS A 24 -8.98 -3.88 18.05
N THR A 25 -9.47 -4.31 16.88
CA THR A 25 -8.70 -5.16 15.96
C THR A 25 -7.46 -4.43 15.43
N GLN A 26 -7.60 -3.17 15.00
CA GLN A 26 -6.43 -2.38 14.56
C GLN A 26 -5.44 -2.18 15.71
N ASP A 27 -5.92 -1.85 16.91
CA ASP A 27 -5.03 -1.61 18.05
C ASP A 27 -4.27 -2.88 18.43
N MET A 28 -4.95 -4.04 18.45
CA MET A 28 -4.32 -5.34 18.65
C MET A 28 -3.28 -5.65 17.56
N LEU A 29 -3.63 -5.53 16.28
CA LEU A 29 -2.68 -5.85 15.19
C LEU A 29 -1.51 -4.88 15.15
N LYS A 30 -1.73 -3.60 15.49
CA LYS A 30 -0.69 -2.57 15.56
C LYS A 30 0.39 -2.91 16.59
N THR A 31 0.06 -3.61 17.67
CA THR A 31 1.08 -4.08 18.64
C THR A 31 2.10 -5.05 18.06
N LYS A 32 1.78 -5.69 16.92
CA LYS A 32 2.65 -6.63 16.22
C LYS A 32 3.50 -5.97 15.14
N LEU A 33 3.37 -4.66 14.95
CA LEU A 33 4.06 -3.95 13.88
C LEU A 33 5.56 -3.86 14.16
N ILE A 34 6.37 -4.29 13.20
CA ILE A 34 7.81 -4.08 13.18
C ILE A 34 8.09 -2.97 12.17
N VAL A 35 8.82 -1.93 12.57
CA VAL A 35 9.12 -0.74 11.76
C VAL A 35 10.61 -0.62 11.41
N GLU A 36 11.37 -1.66 11.71
CA GLU A 36 12.78 -1.83 11.41
C GLU A 36 12.94 -2.93 10.35
N ASP A 37 14.11 -3.00 9.73
CA ASP A 37 14.43 -4.07 8.78
C ASP A 37 14.52 -5.42 9.50
N ASP A 38 13.57 -6.31 9.20
CA ASP A 38 13.49 -7.67 9.75
C ASP A 38 13.29 -8.68 8.62
N PHE A 39 14.38 -8.89 7.87
CA PHE A 39 14.44 -9.85 6.77
C PHE A 39 15.87 -10.36 6.55
N VAL A 40 15.97 -11.55 5.94
CA VAL A 40 17.24 -12.28 5.75
C VAL A 40 17.91 -12.03 4.40
N TRP A 41 17.35 -11.14 3.58
CA TRP A 41 17.84 -10.84 2.24
C TRP A 41 18.45 -9.44 2.15
N SER A 42 19.30 -9.20 1.15
CA SER A 42 19.96 -7.92 0.94
C SER A 42 19.19 -7.02 -0.03
N LEU A 43 19.21 -5.71 0.24
CA LEU A 43 18.60 -4.70 -0.61
C LEU A 43 19.49 -4.40 -1.84
N PRO A 44 18.91 -4.10 -3.01
CA PRO A 44 19.68 -3.84 -4.23
C PRO A 44 20.69 -2.67 -4.16
N LEU A 45 20.54 -1.78 -3.18
CA LEU A 45 21.28 -0.52 -3.07
C LEU A 45 22.31 -0.46 -1.93
N SER A 46 22.54 -1.55 -1.18
CA SER A 46 23.62 -1.58 -0.20
C SER A 46 24.97 -1.66 -0.93
N GLY A 47 25.49 -0.49 -1.32
CA GLY A 47 26.80 -0.31 -1.96
C GLY A 47 27.99 -0.53 -1.02
N SER A 48 27.95 -1.52 -0.14
CA SER A 48 29.14 -1.95 0.60
C SER A 48 29.87 -3.04 -0.20
N SER A 49 30.74 -2.59 -1.09
CA SER A 49 31.84 -3.39 -1.63
C SER A 49 32.84 -3.68 -0.51
N SER A 50 32.67 -4.80 0.21
CA SER A 50 33.74 -5.57 0.89
C SER A 50 33.13 -6.62 1.81
N GLY A 51 32.68 -7.72 1.23
CA GLY A 51 32.21 -8.90 1.96
C GLY A 51 31.13 -9.58 1.15
N GLU A 52 31.28 -10.89 0.93
CA GLU A 52 30.18 -11.71 0.45
C GLU A 52 29.04 -11.56 1.46
N ASP A 53 28.03 -10.73 1.16
CA ASP A 53 26.82 -10.69 1.96
C ASP A 53 26.16 -12.07 1.77
N ALA A 54 26.32 -12.94 2.77
CA ALA A 54 25.79 -14.30 2.74
C ALA A 54 24.24 -14.33 2.65
N ARG A 55 23.60 -13.16 2.79
CA ARG A 55 22.17 -12.95 2.62
C ARG A 55 21.83 -12.92 1.13
N GLY A 56 20.97 -13.86 0.71
CA GLY A 56 20.43 -13.88 -0.66
C GLY A 56 19.80 -12.53 -1.05
N LYS A 57 19.83 -12.19 -2.33
CA LYS A 57 19.27 -10.91 -2.82
C LYS A 57 17.73 -10.91 -2.76
N LEU A 58 17.12 -9.76 -2.55
CA LEU A 58 15.71 -9.56 -2.88
C LEU A 58 15.48 -9.90 -4.36
N LYS A 59 14.56 -10.82 -4.65
CA LYS A 59 14.32 -11.36 -6.00
C LYS A 59 12.91 -11.10 -6.50
N TYR A 60 11.91 -11.22 -5.63
CA TYR A 60 10.51 -11.05 -6.01
C TYR A 60 9.80 -9.99 -5.16
N ILE A 61 9.25 -8.97 -5.81
CA ILE A 61 8.42 -7.95 -5.18
C ILE A 61 6.98 -8.08 -5.69
N GLY A 62 6.05 -8.16 -4.74
CA GLY A 62 4.62 -8.14 -5.02
C GLY A 62 4.09 -6.70 -5.12
N GLY A 63 3.09 -6.50 -5.98
CA GLY A 63 2.28 -5.29 -6.04
C GLY A 63 0.81 -5.63 -5.86
N THR A 64 0.08 -4.83 -5.08
CA THR A 64 -1.37 -5.02 -4.89
C THR A 64 -2.16 -3.80 -5.30
N ASP A 65 -3.34 -4.03 -5.87
CA ASP A 65 -4.33 -3.00 -6.19
C ASP A 65 -5.74 -3.58 -6.08
N ILE A 66 -6.72 -2.72 -5.75
CA ILE A 66 -8.14 -3.02 -5.93
C ILE A 66 -8.76 -1.91 -6.78
N SER A 67 -9.13 -2.27 -8.00
CA SER A 67 -9.77 -1.36 -8.94
C SER A 67 -11.27 -1.59 -8.99
N PHE A 68 -12.04 -0.52 -8.95
CA PHE A 68 -13.49 -0.55 -8.95
C PHE A 68 -14.04 -0.45 -10.37
N LEU A 69 -15.14 -1.15 -10.63
CA LEU A 69 -15.87 -1.03 -11.87
C LEU A 69 -16.55 0.34 -11.93
N LYS A 70 -16.44 1.04 -13.06
CA LYS A 70 -16.96 2.42 -13.18
C LYS A 70 -18.49 2.44 -13.20
N GLU A 71 -19.08 1.43 -13.82
CA GLU A 71 -20.53 1.30 -14.01
C GLU A 71 -21.22 0.80 -12.73
N ASP A 72 -20.52 0.00 -11.94
CA ASP A 72 -21.01 -0.55 -10.67
C ASP A 72 -19.90 -0.52 -9.59
N PRO A 73 -19.83 0.53 -8.76
CA PRO A 73 -18.83 0.66 -7.71
C PRO A 73 -18.92 -0.40 -6.60
N SER A 74 -19.95 -1.24 -6.58
CA SER A 74 -20.01 -2.40 -5.67
C SER A 74 -19.14 -3.56 -6.15
N THR A 75 -18.82 -3.60 -7.45
CA THR A 75 -17.96 -4.59 -8.08
C THR A 75 -16.53 -4.06 -8.20
N ALA A 76 -15.56 -4.85 -7.73
CA ALA A 76 -14.14 -4.52 -7.81
C ALA A 76 -13.32 -5.73 -8.28
N CYS A 77 -12.15 -5.46 -8.87
CA CYS A 77 -11.14 -6.46 -9.18
C CYS A 77 -9.92 -6.19 -8.31
N ALA A 78 -9.61 -7.16 -7.46
CA ALA A 78 -8.36 -7.20 -6.74
C ALA A 78 -7.30 -7.88 -7.60
N ALA A 79 -6.07 -7.37 -7.53
CA ALA A 79 -4.92 -7.93 -8.21
C ALA A 79 -3.73 -8.06 -7.26
N VAL A 80 -3.03 -9.18 -7.36
CA VAL A 80 -1.67 -9.36 -6.85
C VAL A 80 -0.79 -9.68 -8.05
N VAL A 81 0.20 -8.85 -8.31
CA VAL A 81 1.23 -9.10 -9.33
C VAL A 81 2.55 -9.34 -8.63
N VAL A 82 3.40 -10.19 -9.18
CA VAL A 82 4.77 -10.41 -8.69
C VAL A 82 5.74 -10.10 -9.81
N LEU A 83 6.74 -9.28 -9.49
CA LEU A 83 7.78 -8.85 -10.41
C LEU A 83 9.14 -9.39 -9.97
N ASP A 84 9.98 -9.73 -10.94
CA ASP A 84 11.42 -9.92 -10.71
C ASP A 84 12.07 -8.56 -10.45
N THR A 85 12.88 -8.45 -9.41
CA THR A 85 13.49 -7.15 -9.02
C THR A 85 14.53 -6.64 -9.98
N ASP A 86 15.18 -7.51 -10.74
CA ASP A 86 16.30 -7.13 -11.61
C ASP A 86 15.78 -6.61 -12.95
N THR A 87 14.71 -7.22 -13.47
CA THR A 87 14.11 -6.83 -14.76
C THR A 87 12.88 -5.91 -14.59
N LEU A 88 12.23 -5.97 -13.42
CA LEU A 88 10.89 -5.42 -13.15
C LEU A 88 9.85 -5.93 -14.15
N GLU A 89 10.01 -7.17 -14.62
CA GLU A 89 9.05 -7.88 -15.43
C GLU A 89 8.12 -8.72 -14.54
N ILE A 90 6.85 -8.84 -14.95
CA ILE A 90 5.86 -9.65 -14.24
C ILE A 90 6.21 -11.12 -14.43
N VAL A 91 6.38 -11.84 -13.32
CA VAL A 91 6.62 -13.29 -13.29
C VAL A 91 5.38 -14.07 -12.87
N HIS A 92 4.43 -13.43 -12.18
CA HIS A 92 3.15 -14.04 -11.79
C HIS A 92 2.06 -12.99 -11.58
N GLU A 93 0.80 -13.35 -11.80
CA GLU A 93 -0.36 -12.50 -11.53
C GLU A 93 -1.57 -13.34 -11.08
N GLU A 94 -2.29 -12.86 -10.07
CA GLU A 94 -3.56 -13.43 -9.58
C GLU A 94 -4.61 -12.33 -9.49
N PHE A 95 -5.86 -12.67 -9.83
CA PHE A 95 -6.99 -11.74 -9.83
C PHE A 95 -8.20 -12.35 -9.12
N ASP A 96 -9.04 -11.50 -8.54
CA ASP A 96 -10.37 -11.89 -8.08
C ASP A 96 -11.36 -10.76 -8.31
N VAL A 97 -12.53 -11.11 -8.85
CA VAL A 97 -13.64 -10.15 -8.96
C VAL A 97 -14.58 -10.36 -7.80
N VAL A 98 -14.72 -9.32 -7.00
CA VAL A 98 -15.45 -9.35 -5.75
C VAL A 98 -16.54 -8.29 -5.74
N ARG A 99 -17.62 -8.60 -5.03
CA ARG A 99 -18.62 -7.60 -4.66
C ARG A 99 -18.38 -7.18 -3.22
N LEU A 100 -18.07 -5.91 -3.01
CA LEU A 100 -17.78 -5.36 -1.69
C LEU A 100 -19.07 -5.18 -0.90
N GLN A 101 -19.28 -6.01 0.11
CA GLN A 101 -20.43 -5.95 1.01
C GLN A 101 -20.22 -4.97 2.17
N VAL A 102 -18.95 -4.75 2.54
CA VAL A 102 -18.59 -3.89 3.67
C VAL A 102 -18.62 -2.41 3.23
N PRO A 103 -19.29 -1.50 3.97
CA PRO A 103 -19.33 -0.09 3.63
C PRO A 103 -17.98 0.61 3.77
N TYR A 104 -17.77 1.70 3.02
CA TYR A 104 -16.57 2.52 3.15
C TYR A 104 -16.64 3.39 4.41
N ILE A 105 -15.81 3.07 5.41
CA ILE A 105 -15.61 3.92 6.58
C ILE A 105 -14.18 4.50 6.52
N PRO A 106 -14.02 5.83 6.47
CA PRO A 106 -12.70 6.46 6.52
C PRO A 106 -11.88 5.98 7.72
N GLY A 107 -10.63 5.58 7.48
CA GLY A 107 -9.75 4.99 8.49
C GLY A 107 -9.86 3.47 8.66
N PHE A 108 -10.77 2.81 7.95
CA PHE A 108 -11.02 1.37 8.07
C PHE A 108 -11.07 0.64 6.72
N LEU A 109 -10.51 1.25 5.66
CA LEU A 109 -10.45 0.66 4.32
C LEU A 109 -9.86 -0.76 4.32
N ALA A 110 -8.87 -1.01 5.18
CA ALA A 110 -8.21 -2.30 5.29
C ALA A 110 -9.16 -3.46 5.60
N PHE A 111 -10.26 -3.25 6.34
CA PHE A 111 -11.23 -4.32 6.62
C PHE A 111 -12.03 -4.73 5.37
N ARG A 112 -12.10 -3.86 4.36
CA ARG A 112 -12.74 -4.16 3.08
C ARG A 112 -11.79 -4.90 2.14
N GLU A 113 -10.52 -4.52 2.15
CA GLU A 113 -9.56 -4.91 1.11
C GLU A 113 -8.61 -6.02 1.54
N ALA A 114 -8.17 -6.03 2.80
CA ALA A 114 -7.18 -6.99 3.28
C ALA A 114 -7.64 -8.46 3.14
N PRO A 115 -8.87 -8.85 3.50
CA PRO A 115 -9.32 -10.24 3.33
C PRO A 115 -9.23 -10.74 1.88
N ILE A 116 -9.51 -9.86 0.92
CA ILE A 116 -9.48 -10.19 -0.51
C ILE A 116 -8.04 -10.38 -0.97
N LEU A 117 -7.16 -9.44 -0.62
CA LEU A 117 -5.74 -9.48 -0.99
C LEU A 117 -5.00 -10.65 -0.32
N LEU A 118 -5.37 -11.00 0.93
CA LEU A 118 -4.89 -12.22 1.59
C LEU A 118 -5.28 -13.48 0.82
N GLY A 119 -6.53 -13.58 0.38
CA GLY A 119 -6.98 -14.69 -0.45
C GLY A 119 -6.20 -14.81 -1.76
N LEU A 120 -5.84 -13.68 -2.39
CA LEU A 120 -4.96 -13.67 -3.57
C LEU A 120 -3.53 -14.11 -3.26
N LEU A 121 -2.95 -13.66 -2.16
CA LEU A 121 -1.62 -14.10 -1.72
C LEU A 121 -1.59 -15.59 -1.42
N ASP A 122 -2.67 -16.15 -0.85
CA ASP A 122 -2.81 -17.59 -0.65
C ASP A 122 -2.89 -18.34 -2.00
N LYS A 123 -3.57 -17.79 -3.01
CA LYS A 123 -3.54 -18.34 -4.38
C LYS A 123 -2.12 -18.35 -4.95
N VAL A 124 -1.37 -17.25 -4.83
CA VAL A 124 0.05 -17.21 -5.25
C VAL A 124 0.86 -18.28 -4.52
N LYS A 125 0.70 -18.39 -3.19
CA LYS A 125 1.42 -19.35 -2.35
C LYS A 125 1.15 -20.79 -2.76
N ASN A 126 -0.09 -21.11 -3.13
CA ASN A 126 -0.52 -22.47 -3.48
C ASN A 126 -0.23 -22.82 -4.94
N ASN A 127 -0.47 -21.90 -5.87
CA ASN A 127 -0.36 -22.14 -7.31
C ASN A 127 1.05 -21.93 -7.84
N ALA A 128 1.80 -21.01 -7.23
CA ALA A 128 3.05 -20.47 -7.75
C ALA A 128 4.04 -20.15 -6.62
N HIS A 129 4.20 -21.06 -5.65
CA HIS A 129 5.03 -20.86 -4.45
C HIS A 129 6.44 -20.30 -4.74
N ARG A 130 7.06 -20.74 -5.85
CA ARG A 130 8.38 -20.26 -6.30
C ARG A 130 8.43 -18.75 -6.53
N PHE A 131 7.31 -18.15 -6.90
CA PHE A 131 7.15 -16.71 -7.14
C PHE A 131 6.46 -16.01 -5.97
N TYR A 132 6.40 -16.62 -4.78
CA TYR A 132 5.85 -15.92 -3.62
C TYR A 132 6.72 -14.69 -3.29
N PRO A 133 6.13 -13.49 -3.14
CA PRO A 133 6.89 -12.27 -2.98
C PRO A 133 7.62 -12.23 -1.64
N GLN A 134 8.84 -11.69 -1.64
CA GLN A 134 9.63 -11.46 -0.43
C GLN A 134 9.29 -10.11 0.22
N LEU A 135 8.70 -9.19 -0.55
CA LEU A 135 8.25 -7.87 -0.12
C LEU A 135 7.01 -7.49 -0.92
N LEU A 136 6.07 -6.80 -0.31
CA LEU A 136 4.83 -6.37 -0.93
C LEU A 136 4.70 -4.84 -0.93
N MET A 137 4.54 -4.26 -2.11
CA MET A 137 4.14 -2.85 -2.27
C MET A 137 2.63 -2.76 -2.41
N VAL A 138 2.02 -1.94 -1.57
CA VAL A 138 0.57 -1.81 -1.47
C VAL A 138 0.16 -0.42 -1.96
N ASP A 139 -0.78 -0.34 -2.92
CA ASP A 139 -1.40 0.93 -3.30
C ASP A 139 -2.32 1.43 -2.17
N GLY A 140 -1.72 2.15 -1.23
CA GLY A 140 -2.35 2.54 0.03
C GLY A 140 -1.31 2.95 1.04
N ASN A 141 -1.76 3.34 2.24
CA ASN A 141 -0.85 3.79 3.29
C ASN A 141 -0.49 2.67 4.26
N GLY A 142 0.70 2.79 4.86
CA GLY A 142 1.12 2.07 6.05
C GLY A 142 0.94 2.95 7.29
N LEU A 143 2.05 3.35 7.92
CA LEU A 143 2.05 4.23 9.09
C LEU A 143 1.41 5.60 8.82
N LEU A 144 1.49 6.13 7.59
CA LEU A 144 0.88 7.40 7.18
C LEU A 144 -0.66 7.29 7.08
N HIS A 145 -1.28 7.07 8.23
CA HIS A 145 -2.70 6.78 8.37
C HIS A 145 -3.21 7.44 9.66
N PRO A 146 -4.48 7.91 9.73
CA PRO A 146 -4.99 8.60 10.92
C PRO A 146 -4.87 7.81 12.24
N ARG A 147 -4.81 6.48 12.15
CA ARG A 147 -4.60 5.57 13.30
C ARG A 147 -3.19 4.97 13.35
N GLY A 148 -2.29 5.38 12.47
CA GLY A 148 -0.95 4.80 12.33
C GLY A 148 -0.96 3.31 11.95
N PHE A 149 -1.97 2.87 11.21
CA PHE A 149 -2.19 1.46 10.86
C PHE A 149 -3.06 1.34 9.60
N GLY A 150 -2.48 1.71 8.45
CA GLY A 150 -3.14 1.62 7.16
C GLY A 150 -3.14 0.20 6.57
N LEU A 151 -3.61 0.08 5.32
CA LEU A 151 -3.71 -1.20 4.61
C LEU A 151 -2.36 -1.94 4.51
N ALA A 152 -1.27 -1.23 4.24
CA ALA A 152 0.04 -1.87 4.13
C ALA A 152 0.51 -2.48 5.46
N CYS A 153 0.26 -1.80 6.59
CA CYS A 153 0.52 -2.34 7.92
C CYS A 153 -0.36 -3.57 8.21
N HIS A 154 -1.66 -3.46 7.90
CA HIS A 154 -2.63 -4.51 8.15
C HIS A 154 -2.25 -5.79 7.38
N LEU A 155 -1.99 -5.67 6.08
CA LEU A 155 -1.55 -6.80 5.25
C LEU A 155 -0.22 -7.36 5.74
N GLY A 156 0.75 -6.51 6.06
CA GLY A 156 2.08 -6.94 6.49
C GLY A 156 2.02 -7.79 7.75
N VAL A 157 1.30 -7.32 8.77
CA VAL A 157 1.12 -8.06 10.03
C VAL A 157 0.39 -9.39 9.82
N LEU A 158 -0.62 -9.45 8.95
CA LEU A 158 -1.38 -10.68 8.72
C LEU A 158 -0.63 -11.69 7.84
N THR A 159 0.23 -11.23 6.94
CA THR A 159 1.03 -12.07 6.03
C THR A 159 2.40 -12.43 6.58
N ASP A 160 2.85 -11.72 7.62
CA ASP A 160 4.22 -11.74 8.13
C ASP A 160 5.27 -11.36 7.08
N LEU A 161 4.86 -10.58 6.05
CA LEU A 161 5.73 -10.09 4.98
C LEU A 161 6.17 -8.64 5.22
N PRO A 162 7.40 -8.29 4.80
CA PRO A 162 7.78 -6.89 4.61
C PRO A 162 6.81 -6.18 3.67
N THR A 163 6.21 -5.08 4.13
CA THR A 163 5.27 -4.28 3.34
C THR A 163 5.64 -2.81 3.29
N ILE A 164 5.38 -2.18 2.14
CA ILE A 164 5.54 -0.75 1.93
C ILE A 164 4.20 -0.17 1.46
N GLY A 165 3.72 0.87 2.13
CA GLY A 165 2.59 1.66 1.64
C GLY A 165 3.05 2.71 0.64
N VAL A 166 2.49 2.67 -0.57
CA VAL A 166 2.74 3.66 -1.63
C VAL A 166 1.44 4.37 -1.98
N GLY A 167 1.19 5.51 -1.33
CA GLY A 167 0.02 6.34 -1.55
C GLY A 167 0.16 7.30 -2.73
N LYS A 168 -0.93 7.52 -3.47
CA LYS A 168 -1.02 8.54 -4.55
C LYS A 168 -1.42 9.93 -4.04
N ASN A 169 -1.97 10.00 -2.81
CA ASN A 169 -2.47 11.20 -2.14
C ASN A 169 -1.99 11.24 -0.68
N LEU A 170 -1.83 12.45 -0.13
CA LEU A 170 -1.51 12.64 1.29
C LEU A 170 -2.76 12.45 2.14
N HIS A 171 -2.67 11.63 3.19
CA HIS A 171 -3.70 11.57 4.22
C HIS A 171 -3.45 12.64 5.28
N HIS A 172 -4.52 13.26 5.78
CA HIS A 172 -4.40 14.17 6.92
C HIS A 172 -4.13 13.36 8.19
N VAL A 173 -2.92 13.50 8.71
CA VAL A 173 -2.41 12.78 9.88
C VAL A 173 -1.58 13.76 10.67
N ASP A 174 -1.84 13.89 11.98
CA ASP A 174 -0.95 14.62 12.89
C ASP A 174 -0.57 16.03 12.41
N GLY A 175 -1.56 16.80 11.95
CA GLY A 175 -1.37 18.16 11.43
C GLY A 175 -0.79 18.26 10.01
N LEU A 176 -0.41 17.14 9.38
CA LEU A 176 0.14 17.14 8.02
C LEU A 176 -0.87 17.72 7.02
N ASN A 177 -0.42 18.73 6.27
CA ASN A 177 -1.23 19.45 5.29
C ASN A 177 -0.64 19.30 3.89
N GLN A 178 -1.50 18.99 2.91
CA GLN A 178 -1.09 18.81 1.53
C GLN A 178 -0.53 20.09 0.89
N SER A 179 -1.06 21.28 1.25
CA SER A 179 -0.54 22.54 0.71
C SER A 179 0.88 22.82 1.19
N GLU A 180 1.16 22.52 2.46
CA GLU A 180 2.48 22.66 3.07
C GLU A 180 3.49 21.73 2.39
N VAL A 181 3.14 20.45 2.28
CA VAL A 181 3.99 19.42 1.65
C VAL A 181 4.27 19.76 0.19
N ARG A 182 3.28 20.26 -0.56
CA ARG A 182 3.49 20.71 -1.95
C ARG A 182 4.43 21.91 -2.02
N ARG A 183 4.23 22.92 -1.16
CA ARG A 183 5.10 24.10 -1.12
C ARG A 183 6.55 23.73 -0.81
N GLN A 184 6.78 22.82 0.13
CA GLN A 184 8.13 22.33 0.45
C GLN A 184 8.76 21.53 -0.68
N LEU A 185 7.97 20.78 -1.46
CA LEU A 185 8.46 20.07 -2.65
C LEU A 185 8.75 21.01 -3.82
N GLU A 186 8.08 22.16 -3.90
CA GLU A 186 8.22 23.15 -4.98
C GLU A 186 9.24 24.25 -4.67
N GLY A 187 9.65 24.40 -3.41
CA GLY A 187 10.59 25.43 -2.97
C GLY A 187 12.02 25.22 -3.50
N ASP A 188 12.67 26.32 -3.89
CA ASP A 188 14.04 26.34 -4.42
C ASP A 188 15.08 25.80 -3.42
N GLU A 189 14.81 25.80 -2.11
CA GLU A 189 15.75 25.23 -1.11
C GLU A 189 15.84 23.69 -1.19
N ASN A 190 14.80 23.04 -1.74
CA ASN A 190 14.69 21.59 -1.84
C ASN A 190 14.78 21.08 -3.30
N CYS A 191 15.19 21.92 -4.25
CA CYS A 191 15.25 21.53 -5.66
C CYS A 191 16.19 20.34 -5.96
N ASN A 192 17.09 20.01 -5.04
CA ASN A 192 17.97 18.83 -5.09
C ASN A 192 17.53 17.65 -4.19
N MET A 193 16.48 17.81 -3.36
CA MET A 193 16.00 16.74 -2.49
C MET A 193 15.04 15.82 -3.27
N GLU A 194 15.40 14.54 -3.39
CA GLU A 194 14.56 13.55 -4.09
C GLU A 194 13.23 13.26 -3.35
N PHE A 195 13.21 13.46 -2.04
CA PHE A 195 12.05 13.31 -1.17
C PHE A 195 12.09 14.28 0.02
N ILE A 196 10.93 14.52 0.65
CA ILE A 196 10.82 15.26 1.91
C ILE A 196 10.17 14.39 2.99
N SER A 197 10.62 14.54 4.23
CA SER A 197 10.07 13.83 5.38
C SER A 197 8.72 14.41 5.80
N LEU A 198 7.77 13.53 6.09
CA LEU A 198 6.42 13.90 6.54
C LEU A 198 6.35 13.79 8.06
N THR A 199 6.93 14.78 8.73
CA THR A 199 6.92 14.87 10.19
C THR A 199 5.71 15.67 10.65
N GLY A 200 4.86 15.06 11.48
CA GLY A 200 3.68 15.71 12.02
C GLY A 200 3.99 16.61 13.22
N GLU A 201 2.95 17.27 13.73
CA GLU A 201 3.06 18.20 14.88
C GLU A 201 3.58 17.53 16.16
N SER A 202 3.33 16.22 16.32
CA SER A 202 3.89 15.43 17.42
C SER A 202 5.41 15.22 17.36
N GLY A 203 6.05 15.57 16.24
CA GLY A 203 7.44 15.24 15.94
C GLY A 203 7.65 13.84 15.35
N THR A 204 6.57 13.06 15.17
CA THR A 204 6.62 11.73 14.56
C THR A 204 6.77 11.84 13.04
N THR A 205 7.74 11.14 12.45
CA THR A 205 7.84 10.98 11.00
C THR A 205 6.95 9.84 10.53
N TRP A 206 5.91 10.16 9.76
CA TRP A 206 4.90 9.20 9.30
C TRP A 206 5.25 8.56 7.95
N GLY A 207 6.21 9.12 7.22
CA GLY A 207 6.63 8.68 5.90
C GLY A 207 7.40 9.76 5.16
N VAL A 208 7.49 9.63 3.83
CA VAL A 208 8.07 10.66 2.95
C VAL A 208 7.18 10.96 1.76
N ALA A 209 7.26 12.17 1.22
CA ALA A 209 6.75 12.50 -0.10
C ALA A 209 7.92 12.54 -1.09
N MET A 210 7.88 11.67 -2.10
CA MET A 210 8.97 11.46 -3.05
C MET A 210 8.56 11.88 -4.47
N ARG A 211 9.41 12.67 -5.14
CA ARG A 211 9.32 12.90 -6.59
C ARG A 211 10.02 11.74 -7.30
N SER A 212 9.27 10.67 -7.53
CA SER A 212 9.78 9.38 -8.00
C SER A 212 10.39 9.37 -9.40
N CYS A 213 10.06 10.32 -10.27
CA CYS A 213 10.68 10.40 -11.59
C CYS A 213 10.85 11.87 -12.07
N PRO A 214 11.92 12.17 -12.84
CA PRO A 214 12.09 13.48 -13.45
C PRO A 214 10.86 13.88 -14.30
N GLY A 215 10.42 15.14 -14.16
CA GLY A 215 9.26 15.67 -14.88
C GLY A 215 7.89 15.34 -14.26
N SER A 216 7.81 14.54 -13.18
CA SER A 216 6.56 14.37 -12.46
C SER A 216 6.30 15.53 -11.48
N SER A 217 5.15 16.19 -11.64
CA SER A 217 4.70 17.23 -10.70
C SER A 217 3.99 16.67 -9.46
N LYS A 218 3.61 15.39 -9.48
CA LYS A 218 2.84 14.77 -8.39
C LYS A 218 3.69 13.75 -7.65
N PRO A 219 3.98 13.95 -6.35
CA PRO A 219 4.74 12.98 -5.58
C PRO A 219 3.97 11.68 -5.36
N VAL A 220 4.68 10.65 -4.93
CA VAL A 220 4.13 9.48 -4.23
C VAL A 220 4.46 9.60 -2.74
N TYR A 221 3.61 9.05 -1.89
CA TYR A 221 3.74 9.10 -0.44
C TYR A 221 4.12 7.71 0.05
N ILE A 222 5.33 7.58 0.58
CA ILE A 222 5.88 6.30 1.02
C ILE A 222 5.77 6.25 2.53
N SER A 223 5.27 5.13 3.06
CA SER A 223 5.21 4.89 4.50
C SER A 223 5.50 3.43 4.81
N VAL A 224 6.11 3.20 5.97
CA VAL A 224 6.40 1.85 6.47
C VAL A 224 5.09 1.08 6.61
N GLY A 225 5.04 -0.12 6.04
CA GLY A 225 3.98 -1.09 6.28
C GLY A 225 4.35 -1.99 7.46
N HIS A 226 5.28 -2.91 7.27
CA HIS A 226 5.70 -3.91 8.26
C HIS A 226 7.10 -4.44 7.91
N ARG A 227 7.92 -4.78 8.91
CA ARG A 227 9.25 -5.43 8.79
C ARG A 227 10.23 -4.74 7.83
N ILE A 228 10.11 -3.43 7.69
CA ILE A 228 11.02 -2.62 6.88
C ILE A 228 11.17 -1.24 7.50
N SER A 229 12.39 -0.73 7.52
CA SER A 229 12.68 0.65 7.92
C SER A 229 12.21 1.65 6.86
N LEU A 230 12.01 2.90 7.24
CA LEU A 230 11.60 3.94 6.28
C LEU A 230 12.67 4.15 5.20
N ASP A 231 13.95 4.14 5.57
CA ASP A 231 15.06 4.33 4.64
C ASP A 231 15.13 3.19 3.61
N SER A 232 15.02 1.95 4.07
CA SER A 232 14.95 0.78 3.21
C SER A 232 13.72 0.81 2.30
N ALA A 233 12.55 1.22 2.82
CA ALA A 233 11.35 1.36 2.01
C ALA A 233 11.55 2.38 0.87
N ILE A 234 12.16 3.53 1.14
CA ILE A 234 12.48 4.56 0.13
C ILE A 234 13.41 3.97 -0.93
N ALA A 235 14.47 3.28 -0.51
CA ALA A 235 15.43 2.67 -1.42
C ALA A 235 14.77 1.66 -2.37
N VAL A 236 13.92 0.76 -1.85
CA VAL A 236 13.20 -0.23 -2.68
C VAL A 236 12.24 0.46 -3.65
N VAL A 237 11.45 1.44 -3.18
CA VAL A 237 10.51 2.16 -4.03
C VAL A 237 11.23 2.88 -5.17
N LYS A 238 12.37 3.51 -4.88
CA LYS A 238 13.19 4.20 -5.88
C LYS A 238 13.66 3.25 -7.00
N VAL A 239 14.14 2.06 -6.65
CA VAL A 239 14.57 1.05 -7.65
C VAL A 239 13.39 0.59 -8.51
N CYS A 240 12.19 0.51 -7.94
CA CYS A 240 10.99 0.08 -8.64
C CYS A 240 10.35 1.18 -9.51
N CYS A 241 10.81 2.43 -9.44
CA CYS A 241 10.23 3.55 -10.17
C CYS A 241 10.82 3.71 -11.58
N LYS A 242 10.24 3.02 -12.58
CA LYS A 242 10.42 3.38 -14.01
C LYS A 242 9.57 4.60 -14.42
N TYR A 243 8.48 4.84 -13.69
CA TYR A 243 7.56 5.96 -13.86
C TYR A 243 7.22 6.57 -12.49
N ARG A 244 6.27 7.52 -12.45
CA ARG A 244 5.78 8.11 -11.19
C ARG A 244 5.36 7.05 -10.16
N VAL A 245 4.55 6.08 -10.57
CA VAL A 245 4.11 5.00 -9.67
C VAL A 245 5.07 3.82 -9.85
N PRO A 246 5.57 3.19 -8.76
CA PRO A 246 6.46 2.03 -8.85
C PRO A 246 5.84 0.90 -9.68
N GLU A 247 6.69 0.16 -10.41
CA GLU A 247 6.24 -0.91 -11.28
C GLU A 247 5.31 -1.92 -10.61
N PRO A 248 5.54 -2.42 -9.38
CA PRO A 248 4.64 -3.39 -8.77
C PRO A 248 3.19 -2.87 -8.62
N THR A 249 2.98 -1.71 -8.00
CA THR A 249 1.62 -1.14 -7.83
C THR A 249 1.06 -0.59 -9.13
N ARG A 250 1.91 -0.09 -10.04
CA ARG A 250 1.48 0.34 -11.38
C ARG A 250 0.96 -0.81 -12.22
N GLN A 251 1.64 -1.96 -12.20
CA GLN A 251 1.21 -3.15 -12.93
C GLN A 251 -0.05 -3.74 -12.30
N ALA A 252 -0.15 -3.79 -10.97
CA ALA A 252 -1.39 -4.21 -10.31
C ALA A 252 -2.60 -3.37 -10.77
N ASP A 253 -2.47 -2.03 -10.77
CA ASP A 253 -3.51 -1.09 -11.23
C ASP A 253 -3.89 -1.25 -12.71
N ILE A 254 -2.91 -1.49 -13.58
CA ILE A 254 -3.17 -1.71 -15.02
C ILE A 254 -3.88 -3.05 -15.22
N ARG A 255 -3.38 -4.11 -14.59
CA ARG A 255 -3.85 -5.46 -14.81
C ARG A 255 -5.24 -5.69 -14.23
N SER A 256 -5.54 -5.15 -13.05
CA SER A 256 -6.87 -5.19 -12.44
C SER A 256 -7.93 -4.56 -13.37
N LYS A 257 -7.63 -3.39 -13.95
CA LYS A 257 -8.51 -2.69 -14.91
C LYS A 257 -8.67 -3.45 -16.22
N VAL A 258 -7.58 -3.99 -16.78
CA VAL A 258 -7.64 -4.79 -18.01
C VAL A 258 -8.48 -6.06 -17.79
N PHE A 259 -8.35 -6.70 -16.63
CA PHE A 259 -9.13 -7.88 -16.28
C PHE A 259 -10.63 -7.57 -16.19
N LEU A 260 -11.01 -6.47 -15.53
CA LEU A 260 -12.41 -6.01 -15.48
C LEU A 260 -12.98 -5.77 -16.88
N GLN A 261 -12.23 -5.10 -17.76
CA GLN A 261 -12.69 -4.81 -19.12
C GLN A 261 -12.91 -6.07 -19.96
N LYS A 262 -12.12 -7.12 -19.73
CA LYS A 262 -12.30 -8.41 -20.44
C LYS A 262 -13.60 -9.11 -20.02
N LEU A 263 -13.98 -9.03 -18.74
CA LEU A 263 -15.21 -9.63 -18.22
C LEU A 263 -16.48 -8.90 -18.67
N GLN A 264 -16.36 -7.62 -19.05
CA GLN A 264 -17.47 -6.84 -19.61
C GLN A 264 -17.69 -7.06 -21.10
N ARG A 265 -16.79 -7.77 -21.80
CA ARG A 265 -16.94 -8.06 -23.22
C ARG A 265 -17.77 -9.35 -23.40
N PRO A 266 -18.92 -9.29 -24.10
CA PRO A 266 -19.78 -10.44 -24.35
C PRO A 266 -19.11 -11.50 -25.23
#